data_AF-A0A7R9I785-F1
#
_entry.id   AF-A0A7R9I785-F1
#
_cell.length_a   1.000
_cell.length_b   1.000
_cell.length_c   1.000
_cell.angle_alpha   90.00
_cell.angle_beta   90.00
_cell.angle_gamma   90.00
#
_symmetry.space_group_name_H-M   'P 1'
#
loop_
_entity.id
_entity.type
_entity.pdbx_description
1 polymer ?
#
loop_
_entity_poly.entity_id
_entity_poly.type
_entity_poly.pdbx_seq_one_letter_code
_entity_poly.pdbx_strand_id
1 'polypeptide(L)'
;MTCPGNGIYVLQGEMATLLTAMRRGARWSSHSHQDEEQDILMRSFTDLKDILNQIGDLRELDSSHFLGPFLEVIRSEETTGPVTSLALAAINKFLSYGLIDPTSKSVATTVENIADAVTHARFVGTDQASDGVVLLKILQVLRTLILSPEGSMLTNESVCEIMLSCFRICFETRLSGNF
;
A
#
# COMPACT_ATOMS: atom_id res chain seq x y z
N MET A 1 12.08 16.76 -0.28
CA MET A 1 12.29 16.63 1.19
C MET A 1 13.31 15.52 1.39
N THR A 2 14.18 15.60 2.40
CA THR A 2 15.15 14.52 2.68
C THR A 2 14.49 13.42 3.51
N CYS A 3 14.70 12.15 3.16
CA CYS A 3 14.22 11.02 3.96
C CYS A 3 14.64 11.17 5.43
N PRO A 4 13.72 11.05 6.39
CA PRO A 4 14.06 11.22 7.79
C PRO A 4 14.92 10.03 8.27
N GLY A 5 15.90 10.32 9.15
CA GLY A 5 16.88 9.32 9.61
C GLY A 5 16.29 8.14 10.41
N ASN A 6 15.00 8.19 10.73
CA ASN A 6 14.25 7.12 11.37
C ASN A 6 13.37 6.29 10.40
N GLY A 7 13.56 6.44 9.08
CA GLY A 7 12.76 5.76 8.05
C GLY A 7 12.70 4.24 8.21
N ILE A 8 13.81 3.61 8.61
CA ILE A 8 13.86 2.16 8.89
C ILE A 8 12.84 1.77 9.97
N TYR A 9 12.77 2.53 11.07
CA TYR A 9 11.86 2.22 12.18
C TYR A 9 10.40 2.44 11.81
N VAL A 10 10.11 3.44 10.98
CA VAL A 10 8.76 3.66 10.43
C VAL A 10 8.35 2.44 9.61
N LEU A 11 9.19 2.02 8.67
CA LEU A 11 8.95 0.85 7.81
C LEU A 11 8.78 -0.43 8.63
N GLN A 12 9.68 -0.71 9.57
CA GLN A 12 9.59 -1.87 10.45
C GLN A 12 8.30 -1.88 11.29
N GLY A 13 7.86 -0.71 11.77
CA GLY A 13 6.60 -0.57 12.52
C GLY A 13 5.37 -0.91 11.68
N GLU A 14 5.30 -0.40 10.45
CA GLU A 14 4.19 -0.73 9.52
C GLU A 14 4.22 -2.22 9.13
N MET A 15 5.41 -2.77 8.84
CA MET A 15 5.57 -4.22 8.55
C MET A 15 5.08 -5.09 9.70
N ALA A 16 5.46 -4.76 10.95
CA ALA A 16 5.05 -5.52 12.13
C ALA A 16 3.52 -5.48 12.32
N THR A 17 2.91 -4.32 12.08
CA THR A 17 1.45 -4.13 12.16
C THR A 17 0.74 -4.99 11.12
N LEU A 18 1.21 -4.98 9.87
CA LEU A 18 0.62 -5.73 8.77
C LEU A 18 0.76 -7.24 8.96
N LEU A 19 1.97 -7.72 9.27
CA LEU A 19 2.25 -9.14 9.52
C LEU A 19 1.41 -9.70 10.67
N THR A 20 1.20 -8.89 11.72
CA THR A 20 0.34 -9.28 12.85
C THR A 20 -1.11 -9.43 12.42
N ALA A 21 -1.62 -8.54 11.56
CA ALA A 21 -2.97 -8.63 11.03
C ALA A 21 -3.16 -9.85 10.10
N MET A 22 -2.21 -10.09 9.20
CA MET A 22 -2.25 -11.23 8.26
C MET A 22 -2.28 -12.58 8.99
N ARG A 23 -1.41 -12.76 10.01
CA ARG A 23 -1.37 -14.00 10.82
C ARG A 23 -2.66 -14.29 11.60
N ARG A 24 -3.47 -13.26 11.89
CA ARG A 24 -4.77 -13.46 12.54
C ARG A 24 -5.81 -14.05 11.59
N GLY A 25 -5.74 -13.74 10.30
CA GLY A 25 -6.61 -14.31 9.27
C GLY A 25 -6.33 -15.80 9.03
N ALA A 26 -5.06 -16.19 8.98
CA ALA A 26 -4.60 -17.57 8.77
C ALA A 26 -5.13 -18.60 9.78
N ARG A 27 -5.56 -18.16 10.98
CA ARG A 27 -5.98 -19.07 12.06
C ARG A 27 -7.34 -19.74 11.82
N TRP A 28 -8.12 -19.29 10.83
CA TRP A 28 -9.47 -19.82 10.57
C TRP A 28 -9.63 -20.42 9.16
N SER A 29 -8.58 -20.41 8.33
CA SER A 29 -8.61 -21.03 7.00
C SER A 29 -8.21 -22.51 7.09
N SER A 30 -9.07 -23.39 6.56
CA SER A 30 -8.74 -24.80 6.32
C SER A 30 -7.99 -24.90 4.99
N HIS A 31 -6.87 -25.63 4.94
CA HIS A 31 -5.93 -25.77 3.80
C HIS A 31 -6.56 -25.54 2.42
N SER A 32 -6.32 -24.35 1.87
CA SER A 32 -6.84 -23.89 0.58
C SER A 32 -5.80 -23.06 -0.16
N HIS A 33 -6.03 -22.76 -1.44
CA HIS A 33 -5.15 -21.88 -2.25
C HIS A 33 -4.92 -20.49 -1.62
N GLN A 34 -5.83 -20.03 -0.76
CA GLN A 34 -5.69 -18.79 -0.01
C GLN A 34 -4.48 -18.79 0.94
N ASP A 35 -4.10 -19.96 1.47
CA ASP A 35 -2.93 -20.11 2.34
C ASP A 35 -1.62 -19.90 1.56
N GLU A 36 -1.54 -20.36 0.30
CA GLU A 36 -0.33 -20.24 -0.53
C GLU A 36 -0.01 -18.78 -0.89
N GLU A 37 -1.01 -17.99 -1.30
CA GLU A 37 -0.81 -16.57 -1.62
C GLU A 37 -0.44 -15.76 -0.37
N GLN A 38 -1.11 -16.04 0.76
CA GLN A 38 -0.78 -15.40 2.02
C GLN A 38 0.64 -15.72 2.48
N ASP A 39 1.09 -16.97 2.31
CA ASP A 39 2.47 -17.39 2.60
C ASP A 39 3.48 -16.67 1.71
N ILE A 40 3.17 -16.47 0.42
CA ILE A 40 4.01 -15.69 -0.51
C ILE A 40 4.14 -14.23 -0.02
N LEU A 41 3.02 -13.58 0.31
CA LEU A 41 3.03 -12.21 0.84
C LEU A 41 3.82 -12.12 2.15
N MET A 42 3.60 -13.04 3.08
CA MET A 42 4.34 -13.06 4.35
C MET A 42 5.84 -13.29 4.16
N ARG A 43 6.22 -14.07 3.15
CA ARG A 43 7.61 -14.30 2.78
C ARG A 43 8.26 -13.03 2.23
N SER A 44 7.58 -12.26 1.37
CA SER A 44 8.14 -11.01 0.84
C SER A 44 8.44 -9.98 1.95
N PHE A 45 7.61 -9.92 3.00
CA PHE A 45 7.91 -9.13 4.21
C PHE A 45 9.08 -9.69 5.03
N THR A 46 9.26 -11.01 5.06
CA THR A 46 10.39 -11.64 5.77
C THR A 46 11.70 -11.33 5.07
N ASP A 47 11.73 -11.45 3.74
CA ASP A 47 12.89 -11.12 2.92
C ASP A 47 13.24 -9.63 3.04
N LEU A 48 12.24 -8.74 3.01
CA LEU A 48 12.44 -7.31 3.27
C LEU A 48 13.04 -7.05 4.65
N LYS A 49 12.57 -7.76 5.69
CA LYS A 49 13.10 -7.60 7.05
C LYS A 49 14.58 -7.97 7.12
N ASP A 50 14.99 -9.02 6.43
CA ASP A 50 16.39 -9.47 6.40
C ASP A 50 17.29 -8.45 5.70
N ILE A 51 16.80 -7.80 4.64
CA ILE A 51 17.51 -6.68 3.99
C ILE A 51 17.62 -5.48 4.94
N LEU A 52 16.53 -5.10 5.62
CA LEU A 52 16.53 -3.96 6.55
C LEU A 52 17.47 -4.15 7.74
N ASN A 53 17.73 -5.40 8.16
CA ASN A 53 18.69 -5.69 9.23
C ASN A 53 20.16 -5.55 8.79
N GLN A 54 20.43 -5.47 7.48
CA GLN A 54 21.78 -5.39 6.92
C GLN A 54 22.19 -3.96 6.56
N ILE A 55 21.23 -3.04 6.42
CA ILE A 55 21.47 -1.64 6.06
C ILE A 55 21.45 -0.73 7.30
N GLY A 56 22.25 0.34 7.28
CA GLY A 56 22.26 1.34 8.34
C GLY A 56 21.30 2.50 8.08
N ASP A 57 20.98 2.74 6.80
CA ASP A 57 20.14 3.83 6.34
C ASP A 57 19.16 3.35 5.26
N LEU A 58 17.90 3.78 5.34
CA LEU A 58 16.87 3.42 4.36
C LEU A 58 17.24 3.91 2.95
N ARG A 59 18.04 4.97 2.82
CA ARG A 59 18.52 5.51 1.53
C ARG A 59 19.42 4.55 0.76
N GLU A 60 19.95 3.53 1.42
CA GLU A 60 20.73 2.46 0.78
C GLU A 60 19.84 1.47 0.01
N LEU A 61 18.52 1.50 0.25
CA LEU A 61 17.54 0.64 -0.38
C LEU A 61 16.62 1.46 -1.30
N ASP A 62 16.48 1.01 -2.54
CA ASP A 62 15.59 1.65 -3.50
C ASP A 62 14.11 1.53 -3.06
N SER A 63 13.35 2.63 -3.20
CA SER A 63 11.97 2.70 -2.73
C SER A 63 11.07 1.62 -3.30
N SER A 64 11.29 1.21 -4.55
CA SER A 64 10.50 0.13 -5.16
C SER A 64 10.61 -1.19 -4.39
N HIS A 65 11.76 -1.50 -3.80
CA HIS A 65 11.98 -2.75 -3.07
C HIS A 65 11.20 -2.81 -1.76
N PHE A 66 11.24 -1.73 -0.96
CA PHE A 66 10.52 -1.75 0.32
C PHE A 66 9.02 -1.49 0.17
N LEU A 67 8.58 -0.86 -0.91
CA LEU A 67 7.16 -0.66 -1.21
C LEU A 67 6.51 -1.94 -1.77
N GLY A 68 7.27 -2.75 -2.52
CA GLY A 68 6.79 -3.95 -3.20
C GLY A 68 5.82 -4.81 -2.37
N PRO A 69 6.24 -5.32 -1.19
CA PRO A 69 5.37 -6.15 -0.35
C PRO A 69 4.04 -5.49 0.06
N PHE A 70 4.03 -4.18 0.30
CA PHE A 70 2.81 -3.45 0.64
C PHE A 70 1.89 -3.28 -0.57
N LEU A 71 2.47 -3.01 -1.74
CA LEU A 71 1.70 -2.88 -2.99
C LEU A 71 1.14 -4.23 -3.45
N GLU A 72 1.85 -5.33 -3.23
CA GLU A 72 1.35 -6.69 -3.46
C GLU A 72 0.11 -6.98 -2.59
N VAL A 73 0.15 -6.62 -1.31
CA VAL A 73 -1.03 -6.75 -0.42
C VAL A 73 -2.21 -5.92 -0.94
N ILE A 74 -1.99 -4.74 -1.49
CA ILE A 74 -3.07 -3.89 -2.04
C ILE A 74 -3.67 -4.48 -3.33
N ARG A 75 -2.85 -5.15 -4.15
CA ARG A 75 -3.27 -5.80 -5.39
C ARG A 75 -3.99 -7.14 -5.17
N SER A 76 -3.68 -7.83 -4.08
CA SER A 76 -4.20 -9.17 -3.81
C SER A 76 -5.71 -9.14 -3.56
N GLU A 77 -6.45 -9.89 -4.39
CA GLU A 77 -7.90 -10.04 -4.27
C GLU A 77 -8.31 -10.86 -3.03
N GLU A 78 -7.38 -11.63 -2.48
CA GLU A 78 -7.57 -12.52 -1.33
C GLU A 78 -7.34 -11.82 0.02
N THR A 79 -6.83 -10.59 0.00
CA THR A 79 -6.62 -9.82 1.24
C THR A 79 -7.91 -9.21 1.77
N THR A 80 -8.13 -9.32 3.07
CA THR A 80 -9.32 -8.74 3.72
C THR A 80 -9.23 -7.23 3.81
N GLY A 81 -10.38 -6.54 3.75
CA GLY A 81 -10.45 -5.08 3.88
C GLY A 81 -9.60 -4.48 5.03
N PRO A 82 -9.63 -5.01 6.26
CA PRO A 82 -8.77 -4.52 7.34
C PRO A 82 -7.26 -4.62 7.05
N VAL A 83 -6.80 -5.69 6.41
CA VAL A 83 -5.38 -5.86 6.02
C VAL A 83 -5.01 -4.88 4.90
N THR A 84 -5.85 -4.79 3.87
CA THR A 84 -5.67 -3.84 2.77
C THR A 84 -5.64 -2.39 3.26
N SER A 85 -6.51 -2.03 4.22
CA SER A 85 -6.56 -0.72 4.86
C SER A 85 -5.25 -0.36 5.57
N LEU A 86 -4.63 -1.32 6.26
CA LEU A 86 -3.33 -1.14 6.91
C LEU A 86 -2.21 -0.92 5.88
N ALA A 87 -2.21 -1.68 4.78
CA ALA A 87 -1.22 -1.50 3.71
C ALA A 87 -1.36 -0.11 3.04
N LEU A 88 -2.58 0.32 2.73
CA LEU A 88 -2.85 1.66 2.21
C LEU A 88 -2.42 2.76 3.19
N ALA A 89 -2.68 2.58 4.48
CA ALA A 89 -2.24 3.53 5.50
C ALA A 89 -0.70 3.63 5.58
N ALA A 90 0.01 2.51 5.44
CA ALA A 90 1.48 2.49 5.40
C ALA A 90 2.01 3.26 4.17
N ILE A 91 1.49 2.97 2.97
CA ILE A 91 1.85 3.71 1.74
C ILE A 91 1.61 5.21 1.91
N ASN A 92 0.46 5.61 2.46
CA ASN A 92 0.16 7.02 2.71
C ASN A 92 1.17 7.67 3.67
N LYS A 93 1.60 6.95 4.73
CA LYS A 93 2.63 7.43 5.66
C LYS A 93 3.97 7.57 4.96
N PHE A 94 4.37 6.61 4.14
CA PHE A 94 5.66 6.64 3.44
C PHE A 94 5.76 7.85 2.50
N LEU A 95 4.69 8.15 1.76
CA LEU A 95 4.55 9.38 0.97
C LEU A 95 4.59 10.62 1.87
N SER A 96 3.74 10.67 2.90
CA SER A 96 3.59 11.86 3.76
C SER A 96 4.85 12.21 4.56
N TYR A 97 5.65 11.21 4.94
CA TYR A 97 6.88 11.38 5.70
C TYR A 97 8.11 11.56 4.79
N GLY A 98 7.95 11.48 3.46
CA GLY A 98 9.04 11.67 2.51
C GLY A 98 10.08 10.55 2.53
N LEU A 99 9.65 9.29 2.69
CA LEU A 99 10.54 8.12 2.64
C LEU A 99 10.92 7.76 1.21
N ILE A 100 10.21 8.29 0.23
CA ILE A 100 10.51 8.12 -1.20
C ILE A 100 11.31 9.35 -1.62
N ASP A 101 12.48 9.14 -2.21
CA ASP A 101 13.32 10.24 -2.69
C ASP A 101 12.80 10.71 -4.07
N PRO A 102 12.27 11.95 -4.19
CA PRO A 102 11.78 12.46 -5.46
C PRO A 102 12.88 12.68 -6.51
N THR A 103 14.15 12.61 -6.12
CA THR A 103 15.30 12.76 -7.02
C THR A 103 15.90 11.42 -7.46
N SER A 104 15.40 10.30 -6.93
CA SER A 104 15.86 8.97 -7.33
C SER A 104 15.56 8.71 -8.80
N LYS A 105 16.46 7.97 -9.49
CA LYS A 105 16.23 7.55 -10.88
C LYS A 105 15.02 6.64 -11.05
N SER A 106 14.62 5.93 -9.99
CA SER A 106 13.49 5.00 -9.95
C SER A 106 12.17 5.66 -9.52
N VAL A 107 12.16 6.96 -9.21
CA VAL A 107 10.97 7.64 -8.68
C VAL A 107 9.77 7.52 -9.62
N ALA A 108 9.97 7.65 -10.94
CA ALA A 108 8.91 7.56 -11.93
C ALA A 108 8.25 6.17 -11.88
N THR A 109 9.04 5.11 -11.94
CA THR A 109 8.54 3.73 -11.80
C THR A 109 7.88 3.49 -10.45
N THR A 110 8.41 4.10 -9.38
CA THR A 110 7.83 3.98 -8.03
C THR A 110 6.44 4.60 -7.95
N VAL A 111 6.25 5.83 -8.46
CA VAL A 111 4.95 6.49 -8.43
C VAL A 111 3.94 5.82 -9.34
N GLU A 112 4.38 5.31 -10.49
CA GLU A 112 3.52 4.52 -11.39
C GLU A 112 3.07 3.22 -10.72
N ASN A 113 3.97 2.52 -10.03
CA ASN A 113 3.61 1.31 -9.29
C ASN A 113 2.64 1.57 -8.13
N ILE A 114 2.75 2.72 -7.45
CA ILE A 114 1.80 3.12 -6.40
C ILE A 114 0.45 3.46 -7.04
N ALA A 115 0.43 4.27 -8.10
CA ALA A 115 -0.80 4.66 -8.77
C ALA A 115 -1.55 3.43 -9.27
N ASP A 116 -0.87 2.55 -10.01
CA ASP A 116 -1.42 1.29 -10.53
C ASP A 116 -2.01 0.41 -9.43
N ALA A 117 -1.24 0.13 -8.36
CA ALA A 117 -1.71 -0.73 -7.28
C ALA A 117 -2.95 -0.16 -6.59
N VAL A 118 -2.98 1.15 -6.36
CA VAL A 118 -4.01 1.81 -5.56
C VAL A 118 -5.28 2.05 -6.38
N THR A 119 -5.18 2.41 -7.66
CA THR A 119 -6.35 2.59 -8.54
C THR A 119 -7.04 1.27 -8.85
N HIS A 120 -6.28 0.16 -8.86
CA HIS A 120 -6.77 -1.20 -9.08
C HIS A 120 -6.86 -2.03 -7.79
N ALA A 121 -6.82 -1.38 -6.62
CA ALA A 121 -6.86 -2.07 -5.34
C ALA A 121 -8.09 -2.97 -5.22
N ARG A 122 -7.87 -4.18 -4.72
CA ARG A 122 -8.92 -5.18 -4.50
C ARG A 122 -8.82 -5.71 -3.08
N PHE A 123 -9.95 -6.13 -2.55
CA PHE A 123 -10.03 -6.69 -1.22
C PHE A 123 -11.30 -7.50 -1.06
N VAL A 124 -11.22 -8.52 -0.21
CA VAL A 124 -12.37 -9.29 0.24
C VAL A 124 -13.20 -8.39 1.16
N GLY A 125 -14.39 -8.03 0.68
CA GLY A 125 -15.33 -7.23 1.46
C GLY A 125 -15.78 -7.96 2.72
N THR A 126 -15.73 -7.29 3.86
CA THR A 126 -16.09 -7.89 5.16
C THR A 126 -17.44 -7.40 5.65
N ASP A 127 -17.63 -6.08 5.66
CA ASP A 127 -18.83 -5.38 6.06
C ASP A 127 -18.79 -3.96 5.49
N GLN A 128 -19.96 -3.33 5.34
CA GLN A 128 -20.07 -2.04 4.66
C GLN A 128 -19.23 -0.92 5.31
N ALA A 129 -19.08 -0.93 6.64
CA ALA A 129 -18.31 0.09 7.33
C ALA A 129 -16.81 -0.09 7.09
N SER A 130 -16.29 -1.33 7.23
CA SER A 130 -14.91 -1.68 6.92
C SER A 130 -14.57 -1.39 5.46
N ASP A 131 -15.42 -1.79 4.53
CA ASP A 131 -15.24 -1.56 3.09
C ASP A 131 -15.17 -0.04 2.80
N GLY A 132 -16.05 0.75 3.40
CA GLY A 132 -16.03 2.21 3.27
C GLY A 132 -14.74 2.85 3.78
N VAL A 133 -14.15 2.31 4.85
CA VAL A 133 -12.84 2.75 5.35
C VAL A 133 -11.74 2.46 4.35
N VAL A 134 -11.73 1.28 3.72
CA VAL A 134 -10.74 0.94 2.68
C VAL A 134 -10.86 1.89 1.49
N LEU A 135 -12.08 2.13 1.00
CA LEU A 135 -12.34 3.06 -0.11
C LEU A 135 -11.87 4.48 0.23
N LEU A 136 -12.13 4.96 1.45
CA LEU A 136 -11.61 6.25 1.91
C LEU A 136 -10.08 6.28 1.96
N LYS A 137 -9.44 5.17 2.37
CA LYS A 137 -7.96 5.05 2.40
C LYS A 137 -7.36 5.06 1.00
N ILE A 138 -8.00 4.44 0.02
CA ILE A 138 -7.61 4.53 -1.40
C ILE A 138 -7.59 6.00 -1.83
N LEU A 139 -8.69 6.74 -1.62
CA LEU A 139 -8.77 8.16 -1.96
C LEU A 139 -7.71 9.00 -1.24
N GLN A 140 -7.41 8.70 0.03
CA GLN A 140 -6.36 9.38 0.78
C GLN A 140 -4.98 9.17 0.16
N VAL A 141 -4.61 7.94 -0.19
CA VAL A 141 -3.32 7.64 -0.84
C VAL A 141 -3.21 8.34 -2.18
N LEU A 142 -4.24 8.24 -3.03
CA LEU A 142 -4.26 8.88 -4.36
C LEU A 142 -4.12 10.40 -4.27
N ARG A 143 -4.84 11.03 -3.34
CA ARG A 143 -4.70 12.47 -3.08
C ARG A 143 -3.30 12.82 -2.62
N THR A 144 -2.74 12.06 -1.67
CA THR A 144 -1.39 12.32 -1.16
C THR A 144 -0.36 12.18 -2.26
N LEU A 145 -0.45 11.14 -3.11
CA LEU A 145 0.46 10.91 -4.23
C LEU A 145 0.44 12.07 -5.24
N ILE A 146 -0.75 12.53 -5.65
CA ILE A 146 -0.87 13.65 -6.60
C ILE A 146 -0.27 14.94 -6.03
N LEU A 147 -0.41 15.17 -4.72
CA LEU A 147 0.03 16.40 -4.07
C LEU A 147 1.46 16.33 -3.53
N SER A 148 2.11 15.16 -3.58
CA SER A 148 3.48 14.98 -3.10
C SER A 148 4.50 15.40 -4.16
N PRO A 149 5.76 15.69 -3.77
CA PRO A 149 6.81 16.04 -4.73
C PRO A 149 7.03 14.99 -5.81
N GLU A 150 6.91 13.71 -5.44
CA GLU A 150 7.08 12.56 -6.33
C GLU A 150 5.96 12.51 -7.38
N GLY A 151 4.75 13.01 -7.05
CA GLY A 151 3.61 13.09 -7.96
C GLY A 151 3.87 13.89 -9.24
N SER A 152 4.90 14.73 -9.27
CA SER A 152 5.36 15.43 -10.49
C SER A 152 5.83 14.48 -11.59
N MET A 153 6.09 13.22 -11.26
CA MET A 153 6.56 12.17 -12.18
C MET A 153 5.43 11.31 -12.74
N LEU A 154 4.18 11.53 -12.29
CA LEU A 154 3.02 10.84 -12.82
C LEU A 154 2.79 11.22 -14.28
N THR A 155 2.52 10.23 -15.13
CA THR A 155 2.08 10.49 -16.49
C THR A 155 0.64 11.01 -16.53
N ASN A 156 0.27 11.69 -17.62
CA ASN A 156 -1.12 12.11 -17.84
C ASN A 156 -2.10 10.91 -17.83
N GLU A 157 -1.67 9.75 -18.31
CA GLU A 157 -2.47 8.53 -18.30
C GLU A 157 -2.78 8.10 -16.86
N SER A 158 -1.76 8.07 -16.01
CA SER A 158 -1.91 7.69 -14.60
C SER A 158 -2.75 8.70 -13.83
N VAL A 159 -2.63 10.00 -14.12
CA VAL A 159 -3.52 11.02 -13.55
C VAL A 159 -4.98 10.79 -13.98
N CYS A 160 -5.23 10.47 -15.25
CA CYS A 160 -6.57 10.14 -15.74
C CYS A 160 -7.13 8.90 -15.03
N GLU A 161 -6.36 7.83 -14.89
CA GLU A 161 -6.77 6.61 -14.19
C GLU A 161 -7.06 6.88 -12.70
N ILE A 162 -6.26 7.71 -12.04
CA ILE A 162 -6.53 8.15 -10.67
C ILE A 162 -7.87 8.89 -10.58
N MET A 163 -8.14 9.81 -11.49
CA MET A 163 -9.42 10.53 -11.52
C MET A 163 -10.60 9.59 -11.76
N LEU A 164 -10.48 8.64 -12.70
CA LEU A 164 -11.51 7.64 -13.00
C LEU A 164 -11.77 6.73 -11.79
N SER A 165 -10.71 6.28 -11.10
CA SER A 165 -10.82 5.51 -9.87
C SER A 165 -11.56 6.29 -8.78
N CYS A 166 -11.22 7.57 -8.58
CA CYS A 166 -11.94 8.45 -7.64
C CYS A 166 -13.44 8.55 -7.99
N PHE A 167 -13.80 8.75 -9.25
CA PHE A 167 -15.21 8.78 -9.68
C PHE A 167 -15.91 7.45 -9.41
N ARG A 168 -15.30 6.33 -9.77
CA ARG A 168 -15.86 5.00 -9.50
C ARG A 168 -16.17 4.82 -8.02
N ILE A 169 -15.25 5.21 -7.14
CA ILE A 169 -15.45 5.15 -5.69
C ILE A 169 -16.59 6.08 -5.25
N CYS A 170 -16.65 7.33 -5.73
CA CYS A 170 -17.72 8.26 -5.36
C CYS A 170 -19.13 7.76 -5.72
N PHE A 171 -19.26 6.92 -6.74
CA PHE A 171 -20.53 6.32 -7.17
C PHE A 171 -20.72 4.87 -6.69
N GLU A 172 -19.81 4.34 -5.86
CA GLU A 172 -19.91 3.00 -5.33
C GLU A 172 -21.05 2.90 -4.31
N THR A 173 -21.99 1.98 -4.54
CA THR A 173 -23.20 1.82 -3.72
C THR A 173 -22.88 1.43 -2.28
N ARG A 174 -21.69 0.86 -2.01
CA ARG A 174 -21.20 0.56 -0.65
C ARG A 174 -21.01 1.81 0.21
N LEU A 175 -20.67 2.97 -0.37
CA LEU A 175 -20.63 4.26 0.34
C LEU A 175 -21.99 4.94 0.41
N SER A 176 -22.95 4.48 -0.42
CA SER A 176 -24.31 4.99 -0.47
C SER A 176 -25.16 4.34 0.64
N GLY A 177 -24.76 4.53 1.89
CA GLY A 177 -25.72 4.40 3.00
C GLY A 177 -26.79 5.47 2.80
N ASN A 178 -28.06 5.06 2.79
CA ASN A 178 -29.21 5.98 2.71
C ASN A 178 -28.99 7.14 3.69
N PHE A 179 -28.80 8.35 3.15
CA PHE A 179 -29.05 9.58 3.90
C PHE A 179 -30.55 9.71 4.18
#